data_AF-A0A099J432-F1
#
_entry.id   AF-A0A099J432-F1
#
_cell.length_a   1.000
_cell.length_b   1.000
_cell.length_c   1.000
_cell.angle_alpha   90.00
_cell.angle_beta   90.00
_cell.angle_gamma   90.00
#
_symmetry.space_group_name_H-M   'P 1'
#
loop_
_entity.id
_entity.type
_entity.pdbx_description
1 polymer ?
#
loop_
_entity_poly.entity_id
_entity_poly.type
_entity_poly.pdbx_seq_one_letter_code
_entity_poly.pdbx_strand_id
1 'polypeptide(L)'
;MPMGCSALYDPAMLPVFGELVLNPEWSRGAGDGQLAGTDDQELQGVMAAAEPLECDWASANGGSGVGLSTDVASVSPEVSVTIEARLRAVGANCYGELAGLRCVMSGSNDGDIWGESHFLRDSLWLATKYVNFAPANYTENVVANLWGSQ
;
A
#
# COMPACT_ATOMS: atom_id res chain seq x y z
N MET A 1 0.73 5.04 -14.60
CA MET A 1 1.58 4.94 -13.40
C MET A 1 1.97 6.35 -12.93
N PRO A 2 1.94 6.65 -11.63
CA PRO A 2 2.44 7.92 -11.08
C PRO A 2 3.94 8.13 -11.37
N MET A 3 4.38 9.39 -11.50
CA MET A 3 5.79 9.73 -11.76
C MET A 3 6.70 9.58 -10.53
N GLY A 4 6.13 9.41 -9.34
CA GLY A 4 6.85 9.26 -8.08
C GLY A 4 5.91 9.37 -6.88
N CYS A 5 6.42 9.08 -5.68
CA CYS A 5 5.60 8.98 -4.47
C CYS A 5 4.89 10.28 -4.07
N SER A 6 5.45 11.44 -4.42
CA SER A 6 4.79 12.72 -4.18
C SER A 6 3.44 12.85 -4.89
N ALA A 7 3.21 12.10 -5.97
CA ALA A 7 1.92 12.08 -6.67
C ALA A 7 0.81 11.35 -5.87
N LEU A 8 1.16 10.59 -4.83
CA LEU A 8 0.19 9.90 -3.99
C LEU A 8 -0.32 10.77 -2.84
N TYR A 9 0.39 11.84 -2.48
CA TYR A 9 0.16 12.58 -1.24
C TYR A 9 -0.15 14.05 -1.50
N ASP A 10 -1.29 14.50 -1.00
CA ASP A 10 -1.61 15.92 -0.94
C ASP A 10 -0.87 16.55 0.26
N PRO A 11 -0.38 17.80 0.16
CA PRO A 11 0.24 18.51 1.27
C PRO A 11 -0.59 18.50 2.57
N ALA A 12 -1.92 18.47 2.47
CA ALA A 12 -2.83 18.39 3.62
C ALA A 12 -2.78 17.04 4.37
N MET A 13 -2.29 15.97 3.72
CA MET A 13 -2.09 14.66 4.36
C MET A 13 -0.80 14.63 5.20
N LEU A 14 0.21 15.41 4.83
CA LEU A 14 1.55 15.34 5.42
C LEU A 14 1.57 15.48 6.96
N PRO A 15 0.77 16.36 7.59
CA PRO A 15 0.74 16.45 9.06
C PRO A 15 0.34 15.16 9.77
N VAL A 16 -0.40 14.25 9.10
CA VAL A 16 -0.85 12.98 9.71
C VAL A 16 0.30 12.00 9.91
N PHE A 17 1.37 12.12 9.13
CA PHE A 17 2.55 11.24 9.22
C PHE A 17 3.49 11.59 10.38
N GLY A 18 3.29 12.74 11.03
CA GLY A 18 4.05 13.11 12.22
C GLY A 18 5.56 13.12 11.99
N GLU A 19 6.27 12.25 12.70
CA GLU A 19 7.73 12.12 12.61
C GLU A 19 8.21 11.14 11.52
N LEU A 20 7.30 10.43 10.87
CA LEU A 20 7.65 9.55 9.76
C LEU A 20 8.10 10.40 8.55
N VAL A 21 9.09 9.89 7.83
CA VAL A 21 9.60 10.52 6.62
C VAL A 21 9.34 9.61 5.43
N LEU A 22 9.19 10.21 4.25
CA LEU A 22 8.96 9.49 3.00
C LEU A 22 10.28 8.94 2.44
N ASN A 23 10.30 7.65 2.17
CA ASN A 23 11.39 6.88 1.55
C ASN A 23 12.77 7.13 2.19
N PRO A 24 12.94 6.98 3.52
CA PRO A 24 14.26 7.05 4.15
C PRO A 24 15.22 6.03 3.52
N GLU A 25 16.52 6.32 3.49
CA GLU A 25 17.50 5.52 2.73
C GLU A 25 17.53 4.05 3.14
N TRP A 26 17.36 3.75 4.44
CA TRP A 26 17.35 2.39 4.96
C TRP A 26 16.12 1.59 4.52
N SER A 27 15.02 2.27 4.15
CA SER A 27 13.78 1.67 3.68
C SER A 27 13.75 1.48 2.16
N ARG A 28 14.90 1.40 1.50
CA ARG A 28 14.98 1.08 0.06
C ARG A 28 15.68 -0.25 -0.19
N GLY A 29 15.10 -1.09 -1.05
CA GLY A 29 15.69 -2.36 -1.49
C GLY A 29 15.05 -3.60 -0.88
N ALA A 30 15.79 -4.71 -0.86
CA ALA A 30 15.36 -5.97 -0.26
C ALA A 30 16.25 -6.27 0.96
N GLY A 31 15.72 -6.06 2.16
CA GLY A 31 16.43 -6.34 3.41
C GLY A 31 15.49 -6.68 4.58
N ASP A 32 16.05 -7.24 5.64
CA ASP A 32 15.31 -7.54 6.86
C ASP A 32 14.78 -6.24 7.50
N GLY A 33 13.48 -6.17 7.75
CA GLY A 33 12.80 -5.01 8.37
C GLY A 33 12.19 -4.02 7.37
N GLN A 34 12.26 -4.31 6.07
CA GLN A 34 11.49 -3.57 5.06
C GLN A 34 9.99 -3.83 5.23
N LEU A 35 9.19 -2.78 5.11
CA LEU A 35 7.75 -2.95 4.91
C LEU A 35 7.49 -3.02 3.41
N ALA A 36 6.63 -3.93 2.97
CA ALA A 36 6.13 -4.02 1.61
C ALA A 36 4.63 -3.81 1.62
N GLY A 37 4.01 -3.50 0.47
CA GLY A 37 2.57 -3.30 0.35
C GLY A 37 1.72 -4.53 0.69
N THR A 38 2.32 -5.72 0.87
CA THR A 38 1.67 -6.96 1.28
C THR A 38 2.66 -7.98 1.86
N ASP A 39 2.20 -8.84 2.77
CA ASP A 39 2.95 -9.99 3.31
C ASP A 39 2.75 -11.29 2.51
N ASP A 40 1.80 -11.34 1.59
CA ASP A 40 1.54 -12.54 0.80
C ASP A 40 2.62 -12.72 -0.27
N GLN A 41 3.38 -13.82 -0.19
CA GLN A 41 4.53 -14.07 -1.09
C GLN A 41 4.14 -14.17 -2.57
N GLU A 42 2.93 -14.66 -2.89
CA GLU A 42 2.46 -14.76 -4.26
C GLU A 42 2.16 -13.35 -4.81
N LEU A 43 1.48 -12.52 -4.03
CA LEU A 43 1.24 -11.12 -4.36
C LEU A 43 2.53 -10.30 -4.44
N GLN A 44 3.51 -10.52 -3.55
CA GLN A 44 4.84 -9.90 -3.65
C GLN A 44 5.53 -10.26 -4.98
N GLY A 45 5.42 -11.51 -5.42
CA GLY A 45 5.97 -11.95 -6.72
C GLY A 45 5.30 -11.24 -7.90
N VAL A 46 3.98 -11.08 -7.86
CA VAL A 46 3.23 -10.31 -8.87
C VAL A 46 3.65 -8.84 -8.88
N MET A 47 3.76 -8.23 -7.70
CA MET A 47 4.16 -6.83 -7.54
C MET A 47 5.57 -6.60 -8.08
N ALA A 48 6.54 -7.41 -7.67
CA ALA A 48 7.94 -7.29 -8.09
C ALA A 48 8.11 -7.44 -9.61
N ALA A 49 7.36 -8.35 -10.24
CA ALA A 49 7.38 -8.53 -11.69
C ALA A 49 6.82 -7.33 -12.47
N ALA A 50 6.04 -6.46 -11.81
CA ALA A 50 5.45 -5.28 -12.40
C ALA A 50 6.27 -4.00 -12.20
N GLU A 51 7.46 -4.10 -11.58
CA GLU A 51 8.38 -2.97 -11.32
C GLU A 51 7.67 -1.80 -10.61
N PRO A 52 7.24 -2.00 -9.35
CA PRO A 52 6.34 -1.07 -8.67
C PRO A 52 7.03 0.25 -8.36
N LEU A 53 6.23 1.30 -8.21
CA LEU A 53 6.62 2.47 -7.43
C LEU A 53 6.39 2.16 -5.95
N GLU A 54 7.47 2.05 -5.18
CA GLU A 54 7.47 1.79 -3.73
C GLU A 54 7.51 3.10 -2.94
N CYS A 55 6.58 3.28 -2.01
CA CYS A 55 6.43 4.49 -1.21
C CYS A 55 6.26 4.17 0.28
N ASP A 56 7.32 4.42 1.05
CA ASP A 56 7.42 4.06 2.45
C ASP A 56 7.41 5.28 3.36
N TRP A 57 6.49 5.29 4.31
CA TRP A 57 6.49 6.19 5.45
C TRP A 57 7.02 5.44 6.66
N ALA A 58 8.23 5.79 7.07
CA ALA A 58 8.92 5.13 8.17
C ALA A 58 9.77 6.13 8.97
N SER A 59 10.27 5.71 10.13
CA SER A 59 11.20 6.53 10.92
C SER A 59 12.46 6.85 10.12
N ALA A 60 13.00 8.06 10.26
CA ALA A 60 14.22 8.45 9.56
C ALA A 60 15.45 7.60 9.94
N ASN A 61 15.46 7.02 11.14
CA ASN A 61 16.64 6.41 11.76
C ASN A 61 16.59 4.86 11.84
N GLY A 62 15.69 4.21 11.13
CA GLY A 62 15.55 2.74 11.09
C GLY A 62 14.16 2.24 11.45
N GLY A 63 13.97 0.92 11.41
CA GLY A 63 12.70 0.28 11.75
C GLY A 63 12.26 0.57 13.19
N SER A 64 11.06 1.12 13.34
CA SER A 64 10.49 1.53 14.64
C SER A 64 9.26 0.71 15.06
N GLY A 65 8.85 -0.29 14.28
CA GLY A 65 7.58 -1.00 14.48
C GLY A 65 6.34 -0.14 14.15
N VAL A 66 6.55 1.02 13.51
CA VAL A 66 5.49 1.94 13.09
C VAL A 66 5.79 2.38 11.67
N GLY A 67 4.83 2.26 10.76
CA GLY A 67 5.01 2.70 9.38
C GLY A 67 3.90 2.26 8.44
N LEU A 68 4.00 2.71 7.20
CA LEU A 68 3.09 2.37 6.12
C LEU A 68 3.87 2.32 4.81
N SER A 69 3.65 1.28 4.03
CA SER A 69 4.21 1.08 2.69
C SER A 69 3.09 1.04 1.69
N THR A 70 3.25 1.74 0.56
CA THR A 70 2.33 1.69 -0.58
C THR A 70 3.11 1.42 -1.86
N ASP A 71 2.78 0.30 -2.48
CA ASP A 71 3.33 -0.10 -3.76
C ASP A 71 2.29 0.14 -4.86
N VAL A 72 2.73 0.74 -5.96
CA VAL A 72 1.87 1.05 -7.10
C VAL A 72 2.42 0.39 -8.36
N ALA A 73 1.65 -0.54 -8.91
CA ALA A 73 2.01 -1.28 -10.11
C ALA A 73 0.94 -1.16 -11.20
N SER A 74 1.38 -1.24 -12.46
CA SER A 74 0.46 -1.42 -13.59
C SER A 74 0.22 -2.92 -13.79
N VAL A 75 -1.04 -3.33 -13.86
CA VAL A 75 -1.44 -4.74 -13.97
C VAL A 75 -2.46 -4.92 -15.09
N SER A 76 -2.38 -6.02 -15.82
CA SER A 76 -3.39 -6.34 -16.83
C SER A 76 -4.74 -6.71 -16.18
N PRO A 77 -5.84 -6.70 -16.94
CA PRO A 77 -7.13 -7.18 -16.43
C PRO A 77 -7.08 -8.63 -15.94
N GLU A 78 -6.34 -9.51 -16.63
CA GLU A 78 -6.18 -10.92 -16.25
C GLU A 78 -5.38 -11.07 -14.95
N VAL A 79 -4.34 -10.27 -14.77
CA VAL A 79 -3.55 -10.21 -13.54
C VAL A 79 -4.41 -9.66 -12.40
N SER A 80 -5.26 -8.66 -12.66
CA SER A 80 -6.18 -8.08 -11.65
C SER A 80 -7.15 -9.13 -11.08
N VAL A 81 -7.69 -10.01 -11.93
CA VAL A 81 -8.55 -11.12 -11.50
C VAL A 81 -7.77 -12.12 -10.63
N THR A 82 -6.51 -12.39 -10.99
CA THR A 82 -5.63 -13.27 -10.21
C THR A 82 -5.32 -12.69 -8.83
N ILE A 83 -5.04 -11.38 -8.77
CA ILE A 83 -4.82 -10.64 -7.52
C ILE A 83 -6.08 -10.70 -6.63
N GLU A 84 -7.26 -10.39 -7.18
CA GLU A 84 -8.53 -10.49 -6.41
C GLU A 84 -8.74 -11.90 -5.86
N ALA A 85 -8.57 -12.93 -6.69
CA ALA A 85 -8.76 -14.31 -6.28
C ALA A 85 -7.81 -14.70 -5.14
N ARG A 86 -6.53 -14.29 -5.23
CA ARG A 86 -5.54 -14.54 -4.19
C ARG A 86 -5.90 -13.81 -2.89
N LEU A 87 -6.26 -12.52 -2.97
CA LEU A 87 -6.67 -11.71 -1.82
C LEU A 87 -7.85 -12.34 -1.06
N ARG A 88 -8.87 -12.79 -1.79
CA ARG A 88 -10.00 -13.51 -1.17
C ARG A 88 -9.57 -14.84 -0.54
N ALA A 89 -8.68 -15.58 -1.18
CA ALA A 89 -8.18 -16.86 -0.68
C ALA A 89 -7.40 -16.71 0.64
N VAL A 90 -6.67 -15.60 0.82
CA VAL A 90 -5.96 -15.28 2.07
C VAL A 90 -6.82 -14.53 3.10
N GLY A 91 -8.12 -14.38 2.83
CA GLY A 91 -9.10 -13.87 3.80
C GLY A 91 -9.40 -12.38 3.71
N ALA A 92 -8.94 -11.67 2.68
CA ALA A 92 -9.31 -10.27 2.47
C ALA A 92 -10.82 -10.13 2.21
N ASN A 93 -11.43 -9.13 2.84
CA ASN A 93 -12.77 -8.70 2.49
C ASN A 93 -12.72 -7.74 1.29
N CYS A 94 -13.21 -8.20 0.14
CA CYS A 94 -13.18 -7.45 -1.10
C CYS A 94 -14.57 -6.93 -1.50
N TYR A 95 -14.68 -5.62 -1.75
CA TYR A 95 -15.91 -4.92 -2.10
C TYR A 95 -15.65 -3.79 -3.11
N GLY A 96 -16.69 -3.39 -3.85
CA GLY A 96 -16.60 -2.26 -4.78
C GLY A 96 -16.61 -0.93 -4.04
N GLU A 97 -15.68 -0.03 -4.39
CA GLU A 97 -15.54 1.29 -3.76
C GLU A 97 -14.83 2.25 -4.73
N LEU A 98 -15.19 3.55 -4.75
CA LEU A 98 -14.52 4.58 -5.58
C LEU A 98 -14.31 4.18 -7.04
N ALA A 99 -15.31 3.52 -7.64
CA ALA A 99 -15.27 2.94 -9.00
C ALA A 99 -14.14 1.91 -9.25
N GLY A 100 -13.60 1.32 -8.18
CA GLY A 100 -12.65 0.21 -8.22
C GLY A 100 -13.07 -0.93 -7.31
N LEU A 101 -12.16 -1.88 -7.13
CA LEU A 101 -12.26 -2.95 -6.14
C LEU A 101 -11.29 -2.68 -5.00
N ARG A 102 -11.80 -2.67 -3.77
CA ARG A 102 -10.97 -2.59 -2.57
C ARG A 102 -11.03 -3.90 -1.79
N CYS A 103 -9.89 -4.44 -1.43
CA CYS A 103 -9.73 -5.62 -0.60
C CYS A 103 -8.95 -5.25 0.66
N VAL A 104 -9.52 -5.54 1.83
CA VAL A 104 -8.89 -5.20 3.11
C VAL A 104 -8.75 -6.42 4.00
N MET A 105 -7.66 -6.48 4.74
CA MET A 105 -7.46 -7.42 5.84
C MET A 105 -6.68 -6.72 6.95
N SER A 106 -6.84 -7.20 8.18
CA SER A 106 -6.10 -6.68 9.32
C SER A 106 -5.99 -7.73 10.40
N GLY A 107 -5.05 -7.50 11.31
CA GLY A 107 -4.84 -8.36 12.45
C GLY A 107 -3.98 -7.70 13.49
N SER A 108 -3.61 -8.51 14.48
CA SER A 108 -2.64 -8.13 15.50
C SER A 108 -1.71 -9.30 15.76
N ASN A 109 -0.42 -9.01 15.91
CA ASN A 109 0.56 -10.00 16.37
C ASN A 109 1.51 -9.36 17.37
N ASP A 110 1.80 -10.05 18.48
CA ASP A 110 2.75 -9.61 19.52
C ASP A 110 2.54 -8.17 20.05
N GLY A 111 1.29 -7.68 20.01
CA GLY A 111 0.91 -6.33 20.44
C GLY A 111 0.90 -5.29 19.33
N ASP A 112 1.49 -5.59 18.16
CA ASP A 112 1.41 -4.75 16.98
C ASP A 112 0.10 -4.96 16.23
N ILE A 113 -0.48 -3.86 15.74
CA ILE A 113 -1.65 -3.87 14.88
C ILE A 113 -1.18 -3.67 13.45
N TRP A 114 -1.63 -4.52 12.54
CA TRP A 114 -1.30 -4.42 11.13
C TRP A 114 -2.55 -4.47 10.26
N GLY A 115 -2.42 -4.02 9.03
CA GLY A 115 -3.44 -4.24 8.02
C GLY A 115 -2.94 -3.95 6.62
N GLU A 116 -3.69 -4.48 5.66
CA GLU A 116 -3.47 -4.31 4.24
C GLU A 116 -4.73 -3.75 3.59
N SER A 117 -4.54 -2.87 2.62
CA SER A 117 -5.57 -2.29 1.77
C SER A 117 -5.08 -2.36 0.34
N HIS A 118 -5.71 -3.21 -0.47
CA HIS A 118 -5.43 -3.34 -1.89
C HIS A 118 -6.54 -2.66 -2.67
N PHE A 119 -6.16 -1.83 -3.63
CA PHE A 119 -7.11 -1.14 -4.51
C PHE A 119 -6.76 -1.40 -5.97
N LEU A 120 -7.73 -1.89 -6.74
CA LEU A 120 -7.61 -2.20 -8.15
C LEU A 120 -8.56 -1.31 -8.95
N ARG A 121 -8.00 -0.52 -9.86
CA ARG A 121 -8.77 0.36 -10.75
C ARG A 121 -7.96 0.77 -11.98
N ASP A 122 -8.60 0.77 -13.15
CA ASP A 122 -8.02 1.30 -14.40
C ASP A 122 -6.61 0.75 -14.71
N SER A 123 -6.41 -0.56 -14.51
CA SER A 123 -5.12 -1.27 -14.69
C SER A 123 -4.01 -0.84 -13.72
N LEU A 124 -4.34 -0.18 -12.61
CA LEU A 124 -3.43 0.04 -11.50
C LEU A 124 -3.83 -0.80 -10.29
N TRP A 125 -2.81 -1.31 -9.62
CA TRP A 125 -2.91 -1.93 -8.32
C TRP A 125 -2.15 -1.09 -7.31
N LEU A 126 -2.85 -0.65 -6.27
CA LEU A 126 -2.28 -0.08 -5.06
C LEU A 126 -2.28 -1.19 -4.00
N ALA A 127 -1.12 -1.57 -3.47
CA ALA A 127 -1.03 -2.42 -2.29
C ALA A 127 -0.46 -1.59 -1.15
N THR A 128 -1.27 -1.37 -0.11
CA THR A 128 -0.84 -0.62 1.07
C THR A 128 -0.82 -1.53 2.27
N LYS A 129 0.30 -1.59 2.98
CA LYS A 129 0.39 -2.22 4.30
C LYS A 129 0.74 -1.19 5.35
N TYR A 130 0.17 -1.34 6.55
CA TYR A 130 0.58 -0.58 7.72
C TYR A 130 0.91 -1.46 8.91
N VAL A 131 1.73 -0.92 9.81
CA VAL A 131 1.99 -1.44 11.16
C VAL A 131 1.91 -0.27 12.14
N ASN A 132 1.03 -0.39 13.14
CA ASN A 132 0.79 0.60 14.19
C ASN A 132 0.51 2.04 13.70
N PHE A 133 0.16 2.20 12.41
CA PHE A 133 -0.07 3.48 11.78
C PHE A 133 -1.11 3.37 10.66
N ALA A 134 -2.39 3.53 11.02
CA ALA A 134 -3.50 3.48 10.07
C ALA A 134 -4.16 4.87 9.93
N PRO A 135 -3.64 5.77 9.08
CA PRO A 135 -4.26 7.07 8.83
C PRO A 135 -5.70 6.91 8.35
N ALA A 136 -6.59 7.70 8.94
CA ALA A 136 -7.98 7.76 8.48
C ALA A 136 -8.03 8.24 7.01
N ASN A 137 -8.90 7.62 6.23
CA ASN A 137 -9.14 7.95 4.82
C ASN A 137 -7.90 7.86 3.91
N TYR A 138 -6.89 7.07 4.28
CA TYR A 138 -5.63 7.00 3.51
C TYR A 138 -5.86 6.60 2.05
N THR A 139 -6.52 5.46 1.82
CA THR A 139 -6.75 4.92 0.47
C THR A 139 -7.61 5.89 -0.36
N GLU A 140 -8.64 6.48 0.26
CA GLU A 140 -9.54 7.44 -0.34
C GLU A 140 -8.77 8.67 -0.84
N ASN A 141 -7.86 9.20 -0.02
CA ASN A 141 -7.03 10.35 -0.41
C ASN A 141 -6.03 9.99 -1.53
N VAL A 142 -5.37 8.83 -1.45
CA VAL A 142 -4.45 8.37 -2.50
C VAL A 142 -5.20 8.18 -3.83
N VAL A 143 -6.39 7.58 -3.79
CA VAL A 143 -7.25 7.40 -4.98
C VAL A 143 -7.69 8.76 -5.52
N ALA A 144 -8.08 9.70 -4.67
CA ALA A 144 -8.44 11.05 -5.10
C ALA A 144 -7.28 11.79 -5.77
N ASN A 145 -6.04 11.60 -5.30
CA ASN A 145 -4.86 12.22 -5.92
C ASN A 145 -4.52 11.61 -7.30
N LEU A 146 -4.73 10.30 -7.47
CA LEU A 146 -4.43 9.60 -8.71
C LEU A 146 -5.52 9.78 -9.79
N TRP A 147 -6.79 9.81 -9.40
CA TRP A 147 -7.93 9.82 -10.34
C TRP A 147 -8.88 11.01 -10.20
N GLY A 148 -8.61 11.94 -9.28
CA GLY A 148 -9.51 13.03 -8.92
C GLY A 148 -10.54 12.62 -7.88
N SER A 149 -11.11 13.62 -7.18
CA SER A 149 -12.25 13.41 -6.27
C SER A 149 -13.51 13.05 -7.06
N GLN A 150 -14.19 11.97 -6.67
CA GLN A 150 -15.50 11.58 -7.20
C GLN A 150 -16.60 11.81 -6.19
#